data_AF-A0A9I9E7P1-F1
#
_entry.id   AF-A0A9I9E7P1-F1
#
_cell.length_a   1.000
_cell.length_b   1.000
_cell.length_c   1.000
_cell.angle_alpha   90.00
_cell.angle_beta   90.00
_cell.angle_gamma   90.00
#
_symmetry.space_group_name_H-M   'P 1'
#
loop_
_entity.id
_entity.type
_entity.pdbx_description
1 polymer ?
#
loop_
_entity_poly.entity_id
_entity_poly.type
_entity_poly.pdbx_seq_one_letter_code
_entity_poly.pdbx_strand_id
1 'polypeptide(L)'
;MFTDHSIPKEIVHKARTNLGVNISYQKAWRAKEHMVKILHGNTIESYALISRFFDKLVESNPEMDDSGHFKFCFMAFGALIEGWKYCRPIISIDWTFLK
;
A
#
# COMPACT_ATOMS: atom_id res chain seq x y z
N MET A 1 -15.05 7.07 9.33
CA MET A 1 -14.81 6.11 8.23
C MET A 1 -14.65 4.73 8.85
N PHE A 2 -15.51 3.80 8.46
CA PHE A 2 -15.68 2.49 9.11
C PHE A 2 -14.50 1.56 8.80
N THR A 3 -13.58 1.42 9.75
CA THR A 3 -12.66 0.27 9.79
C THR A 3 -13.39 -0.85 10.53
N ASP A 4 -14.19 -1.66 9.83
CA ASP A 4 -14.68 -2.91 10.42
C ASP A 4 -13.50 -3.89 10.50
N HIS A 5 -12.65 -3.68 11.50
CA HIS A 5 -11.59 -4.58 11.91
C HIS A 5 -12.20 -5.75 12.71
N SER A 6 -13.29 -6.34 12.22
CA SER A 6 -13.87 -7.54 12.82
C SER A 6 -12.77 -8.59 12.96
N ILE A 7 -12.43 -8.89 14.21
CA ILE A 7 -11.48 -9.95 14.55
C ILE A 7 -12.14 -11.26 14.10
N PRO A 8 -11.44 -12.24 13.51
CA PRO A 8 -12.10 -13.42 12.93
C PRO A 8 -13.05 -14.16 13.88
N LYS A 9 -12.84 -14.05 15.20
CA LYS A 9 -13.77 -14.52 16.23
C LYS A 9 -15.17 -13.90 16.12
N GLU A 10 -15.26 -12.61 15.83
CA GLU A 10 -16.54 -11.92 15.61
C GLU A 10 -17.20 -12.39 14.32
N ILE A 11 -16.41 -12.64 13.27
CA ILE A 11 -16.93 -13.19 12.00
C ILE A 11 -17.52 -14.59 12.25
N VAL A 12 -16.84 -15.44 13.01
CA VAL A 12 -17.36 -16.75 13.44
C VAL A 12 -18.66 -16.59 14.23
N HIS A 13 -18.67 -15.67 15.20
CA HIS A 13 -19.85 -15.42 16.03
C HIS A 13 -21.04 -14.95 15.19
N LYS A 14 -20.85 -13.91 14.35
CA LYS A 14 -21.87 -13.36 13.45
C LYS A 14 -22.38 -14.40 12.46
N ALA A 15 -21.50 -15.25 11.90
CA ALA A 15 -21.92 -16.33 11.00
C ALA A 15 -22.84 -17.33 11.74
N ARG A 16 -22.53 -17.65 13.00
CA ARG A 16 -23.34 -18.54 13.81
C ARG A 16 -24.67 -17.90 14.23
N THR A 17 -24.67 -16.65 14.67
CA THR A 17 -25.88 -15.98 15.19
C THR A 17 -26.82 -15.54 14.07
N ASN A 18 -26.29 -15.01 12.97
CA ASN A 18 -27.10 -14.37 11.94
C ASN A 18 -27.46 -15.33 10.80
N LEU A 19 -26.59 -16.30 10.52
CA LEU A 19 -26.76 -17.23 9.39
C LEU A 19 -26.97 -18.68 9.85
N GLY A 20 -26.82 -18.98 11.15
CA GLY A 20 -26.90 -20.36 11.66
C GLY A 20 -25.74 -21.25 11.20
N VAL A 21 -24.71 -20.69 10.57
CA VAL A 21 -23.60 -21.45 9.98
C VAL A 21 -22.41 -21.45 10.93
N ASN A 22 -21.89 -22.64 11.23
CA ASN A 22 -20.66 -22.77 11.99
C ASN A 22 -19.45 -22.77 11.04
N ILE A 23 -18.55 -21.78 11.19
CA ILE A 23 -17.33 -21.66 10.40
C ILE A 23 -16.11 -21.74 11.30
N SER A 24 -15.02 -22.32 10.79
CA SER A 24 -13.75 -22.34 11.53
C SER A 24 -13.11 -20.96 11.55
N TYR A 25 -12.28 -20.71 12.56
CA TYR A 25 -11.47 -19.48 12.66
C TYR A 25 -10.63 -19.25 11.40
N GLN A 26 -10.00 -20.31 10.86
CA GLN A 26 -9.22 -20.26 9.63
C GLN A 26 -10.05 -19.77 8.42
N LYS A 27 -11.29 -20.24 8.30
CA LYS A 27 -12.21 -19.80 7.24
C LYS A 27 -12.61 -18.33 7.42
N ALA A 28 -12.86 -17.91 8.65
CA ALA A 28 -13.13 -16.51 8.97
C ALA A 28 -11.93 -15.59 8.69
N TRP A 29 -10.70 -16.03 9.00
CA TRP A 29 -9.48 -15.30 8.68
C TRP A 29 -9.31 -15.11 7.17
N ARG A 30 -9.44 -16.20 6.40
CA ARG A 30 -9.35 -16.13 4.93
C ARG A 30 -10.44 -15.24 4.30
N ALA A 31 -11.66 -15.29 4.83
CA ALA A 31 -12.74 -14.41 4.38
C ALA A 31 -12.40 -12.94 4.63
N LYS A 32 -11.82 -12.62 5.80
CA LYS A 32 -11.33 -11.28 6.11
C LYS A 32 -10.22 -10.84 5.13
N GLU A 33 -9.19 -11.65 4.92
CA GLU A 33 -8.11 -11.33 3.98
C GLU A 33 -8.64 -11.09 2.56
N HIS A 34 -9.59 -11.92 2.13
CA HIS A 34 -10.25 -11.76 0.84
C HIS A 34 -11.04 -10.45 0.75
N MET A 35 -11.78 -10.08 1.80
CA MET A 35 -12.49 -8.80 1.85
C MET A 35 -11.53 -7.61 1.82
N VAL A 36 -10.40 -7.67 2.54
CA VAL A 36 -9.36 -6.63 2.49
C VAL A 36 -8.83 -6.47 1.06
N LYS A 37 -8.58 -7.59 0.36
CA LYS A 37 -8.15 -7.56 -1.04
C LYS A 37 -9.21 -6.98 -1.98
N ILE A 38 -10.50 -7.21 -1.74
CA ILE A 38 -11.58 -6.58 -2.52
C ILE A 38 -11.62 -5.07 -2.26
N LEU A 39 -11.57 -4.66 -0.99
CA LEU A 39 -11.75 -3.26 -0.59
C LEU A 39 -10.57 -2.37 -0.95
N HIS A 40 -9.34 -2.87 -0.76
CA HIS A 40 -8.11 -2.09 -0.96
C HIS A 40 -7.32 -2.51 -2.20
N GLY A 41 -7.84 -3.48 -2.95
CA GLY A 41 -7.13 -4.07 -4.08
C GLY A 41 -6.02 -5.03 -3.65
N ASN A 42 -5.31 -5.53 -4.66
CA ASN A 42 -4.17 -6.40 -4.47
C ASN A 42 -2.89 -5.57 -4.33
N THR A 43 -2.21 -5.67 -3.20
CA THR A 43 -0.93 -5.00 -2.96
C THR A 43 0.06 -5.21 -4.11
N ILE A 44 0.19 -6.43 -4.63
CA ILE A 44 1.11 -6.75 -5.73
C ILE A 44 0.76 -5.96 -7.00
N GLU A 45 -0.52 -5.89 -7.35
CA GLU A 45 -0.98 -5.14 -8.53
C GLU A 45 -0.81 -3.63 -8.31
N SER A 46 -1.08 -3.13 -7.11
CA SER A 46 -0.85 -1.73 -6.75
C SER A 46 0.62 -1.33 -6.88
N TYR A 47 1.55 -2.18 -6.46
CA TYR A 47 2.99 -1.95 -6.67
C TYR A 47 3.39 -2.09 -8.14
N ALA A 48 2.78 -2.98 -8.91
CA ALA A 48 3.04 -3.10 -10.35
C ALA A 48 2.66 -1.83 -11.14
N LEU A 49 1.69 -1.05 -10.65
CA LEU A 49 1.33 0.25 -11.24
C LEU A 49 2.43 1.31 -11.07
N ILE A 50 3.32 1.17 -10.09
CA ILE A 50 4.40 2.13 -9.85
C ILE A 50 5.35 2.18 -11.05
N SER A 51 5.69 1.04 -11.64
CA SER A 51 6.55 1.01 -12.84
C SER A 51 5.90 1.78 -13.99
N ARG A 52 4.62 1.54 -14.25
CA ARG A 52 3.87 2.24 -15.31
C ARG A 52 3.73 3.73 -15.05
N PHE A 53 3.58 4.11 -13.78
CA PHE A 53 3.57 5.50 -13.36
C PHE A 53 4.91 6.18 -13.68
N PHE A 54 6.05 5.52 -13.39
CA PHE A 54 7.36 6.05 -13.73
C PHE A 54 7.57 6.18 -15.24
N ASP A 55 7.15 5.19 -16.04
CA ASP A 55 7.23 5.28 -17.50
C ASP A 55 6.51 6.53 -18.02
N LYS A 56 5.29 6.77 -17.52
CA LYS A 56 4.50 7.96 -17.88
C LYS A 56 5.08 9.27 -17.32
N LEU A 57 5.69 9.21 -16.15
CA LEU A 57 6.31 10.37 -15.53
C LEU A 57 7.53 10.83 -16.34
N VAL A 58 8.35 9.90 -16.85
CA VAL A 58 9.45 10.19 -17.78
C VAL A 58 8.96 10.82 -19.08
N GLU A 59 7.82 10.36 -19.63
CA GLU A 59 7.21 10.97 -20.82
C GLU A 59 6.72 12.41 -20.58
N SER A 60 6.33 12.76 -19.34
CA SER A 60 5.64 14.02 -19.01
C SER A 60 6.51 15.10 -18.37
N ASN A 61 7.61 14.73 -17.70
CA ASN A 61 8.40 15.67 -16.90
C ASN A 61 9.64 16.18 -17.66
N PRO A 62 9.74 17.50 -17.96
CA PRO A 62 10.87 18.07 -18.68
C PRO A 62 12.07 18.41 -17.79
N GLU A 63 12.04 18.15 -16.47
CA GLU A 63 13.22 18.30 -15.61
C GLU A 63 14.24 17.19 -15.88
N MET A 64 14.95 17.41 -16.98
CA MET A 64 16.08 16.63 -17.41
C MET A 64 17.37 17.21 -16.83
N ASP A 65 18.36 16.37 -16.63
CA ASP A 65 19.73 16.85 -16.47
C ASP A 65 20.28 17.44 -17.78
N ASP A 66 21.50 17.96 -17.76
CA ASP A 66 22.14 18.57 -18.92
C ASP A 66 22.35 17.56 -20.08
N SER A 67 22.20 16.26 -19.83
CA SER A 67 22.29 15.17 -20.81
C SER A 67 20.93 14.66 -21.30
N GLY A 68 19.82 15.26 -20.85
CA GLY A 68 18.48 14.87 -21.28
C GLY A 68 17.89 13.69 -20.50
N HIS A 69 18.48 13.30 -19.37
CA HIS A 69 17.96 12.20 -18.54
C HIS A 69 17.06 12.70 -17.42
N PHE A 70 16.06 11.88 -17.07
CA PHE A 70 15.19 12.14 -15.93
C PHE A 70 15.99 12.26 -14.63
N LYS A 71 15.85 13.38 -13.92
CA LYS A 71 16.74 13.74 -12.81
C LYS A 71 16.43 12.96 -11.52
N PHE A 72 15.26 13.19 -10.90
CA PHE A 72 14.84 12.49 -9.67
C PHE A 72 13.33 12.41 -9.54
N CYS A 73 12.83 11.34 -8.90
CA CYS A 73 11.45 11.24 -8.45
C CYS A 73 11.43 10.69 -7.02
N PHE A 74 10.59 11.28 -6.18
CA PHE A 74 10.38 10.84 -4.80
C PHE A 74 8.93 10.42 -4.61
N MET A 75 8.71 9.22 -4.09
CA MET A 75 7.38 8.71 -3.74
C MET A 75 7.28 8.55 -2.23
N ALA A 76 6.23 9.10 -1.63
CA ALA A 76 5.94 8.98 -0.21
C ALA A 76 4.43 8.80 0.02
N PHE A 77 4.06 8.08 1.06
CA PHE A 77 2.66 8.01 1.50
C PHE A 77 2.19 9.37 2.00
N GLY A 78 0.92 9.73 1.77
CA GLY A 78 0.37 11.01 2.23
C GLY A 78 0.56 11.25 3.74
N ALA A 79 0.37 10.22 4.55
CA ALA A 79 0.63 10.29 5.99
C ALA A 79 2.11 10.60 6.34
N LEU A 80 3.07 10.14 5.52
CA LEU A 80 4.48 10.49 5.70
C LEU A 80 4.75 11.95 5.33
N ILE A 81 4.11 12.44 4.28
CA ILE A 81 4.21 13.85 3.87
C ILE A 81 3.64 14.75 4.99
N GLU A 82 2.47 14.41 5.52
CA GLU A 82 1.84 15.14 6.63
C GLU A 82 2.65 15.04 7.94
N GLY A 83 3.26 13.89 8.19
CA GLY A 83 4.10 13.64 9.36
C GLY A 83 5.49 14.28 9.28
N TRP A 84 5.96 14.62 8.07
CA TRP A 84 7.33 15.11 7.83
C TRP A 84 7.70 16.33 8.68
N LYS A 85 6.76 17.24 8.92
CA LYS A 85 6.96 18.43 9.78
C LYS A 85 7.32 18.11 11.24
N TYR A 86 7.06 16.87 11.68
CA TYR A 86 7.38 16.38 13.01
C TYR A 86 8.58 15.42 13.03
N CYS A 87 9.07 15.01 11.86
CA CYS A 87 10.23 14.15 11.73
C CYS A 87 11.53 14.98 11.85
N ARG A 88 12.59 14.36 12.38
CA ARG A 88 13.95 14.90 12.22
C ARG A 88 14.43 14.55 10.81
N PRO A 89 14.92 15.51 10.01
CA PRO A 89 15.42 15.21 8.67
C PRO A 89 16.67 14.34 8.79
N ILE A 90 16.56 13.11 8.29
CA ILE A 90 17.67 12.15 8.21
C ILE A 90 17.81 11.77 6.73
N ILE A 91 18.99 12.02 6.17
CA ILE A 91 19.34 11.57 4.83
C ILE A 91 20.13 10.27 5.00
N SER A 92 19.56 9.16 4.54
CA SER A 92 20.28 7.89 4.41
C SER A 92 20.64 7.72 2.94
N ILE A 93 21.93 7.68 2.65
CA ILE A 93 22.45 7.35 1.33
C ILE A 93 22.70 5.85 1.35
N ASP A 94 21.95 5.10 0.56
CA ASP A 94 22.26 3.69 0.33
C ASP A 94 23.48 3.60 -0.59
N TRP A 95 24.52 2.91 -0.13
CA TRP A 95 25.81 2.79 -0.82
C TRP A 95 25.80 1.71 -1.91
N THR A 96 24.66 1.05 -2.15
CA THR A 96 24.51 -0.03 -3.14
C THR A 96 24.90 0.33 -4.58
N PHE A 97 25.08 1.61 -4.91
CA PHE A 97 25.49 2.08 -6.24
C PHE A 97 26.73 2.98 -6.26
N LEU A 98 27.49 3.09 -5.16
CA LEU A 98 28.76 3.81 -5.17
C LEU A 98 29.85 2.90 -5.77
N LYS A 99 30.27 3.24 -6.99
CA LYS A 99 31.44 2.66 -7.68
C LYS A 99 32.67 3.53 -7.46
#